data_AF-A0A956QJ17-F1
#
_entry.id   AF-A0A956QJ17-F1
#
_cell.length_a   1.000
_cell.length_b   1.000
_cell.length_c   1.000
_cell.angle_alpha   90.00
_cell.angle_beta   90.00
_cell.angle_gamma   90.00
#
_symmetry.space_group_name_H-M   'P 1'
#
loop_
_entity.id
_entity.type
_entity.pdbx_description
1 polymer ?
#
loop_
_entity_poly.entity_id
_entity_poly.type
_entity_poly.pdbx_seq_one_letter_code
_entity_poly.pdbx_strand_id
1 'polypeptide(L)'
;MKVDRHTLRGTPANLLTTLDGAAISDKAAESRMWYGGAAAGISCISLFFLWPLGLGAALALSSGKVNFKVFLGLMAVIVPALLVFFGVRYYLTASEEDLDDARLEMLRSLLEHLRHDLPPSKELELTVDFRQTDQAPFLVSGEMALGAFRQTWLVLQGRFLDGTAFKLQVEQLVKKKTKPKRRGNKIKLKTRERLTLDLKASPRVYPPLDGLEQMAGSPPANLAQTRVQTSGHRVKAMLLTRRAGPGGNLASLGISQADTLLSGLVYLYHGMRVLKSKAVPG
;
A
#
# COMPACT_ATOMS: atom_id res chain seq x y z
N MET A 1 12.19 -2.23 1.24
CA MET A 1 11.33 -1.93 2.42
C MET A 1 10.53 -3.19 2.70
N LYS A 2 10.16 -3.48 3.96
CA LYS A 2 9.32 -4.64 4.31
C LYS A 2 7.85 -4.26 4.41
N VAL A 3 6.94 -5.24 4.45
CA VAL A 3 5.51 -5.04 4.72
C VAL A 3 5.30 -4.58 6.17
N ASP A 4 5.46 -3.28 6.40
CA ASP A 4 5.22 -2.62 7.67
C ASP A 4 4.88 -1.14 7.46
N ARG A 5 4.72 -0.40 8.55
CA ARG A 5 4.62 1.05 8.57
C ARG A 5 6.00 1.69 8.50
N HIS A 6 6.19 2.56 7.51
CA HIS A 6 7.41 3.33 7.30
C HIS A 6 7.13 4.82 7.42
N THR A 7 8.01 5.53 8.11
CA THR A 7 8.02 7.00 8.15
C THR A 7 9.31 7.48 7.50
N LEU A 8 9.17 8.09 6.32
CA LEU A 8 10.25 8.66 5.55
C LEU A 8 10.25 10.18 5.74
N ARG A 9 11.43 10.76 5.89
CA ARG A 9 11.64 12.22 5.97
C ARG A 9 12.73 12.62 5.01
N GLY A 10 12.51 13.69 4.25
CA GLY A 10 13.51 14.20 3.32
C GLY A 10 12.93 15.19 2.32
N THR A 11 13.78 15.68 1.42
CA THR A 11 13.35 16.50 0.29
C THR A 11 12.50 15.68 -0.67
N PRO A 12 11.67 16.32 -1.53
CA PRO A 12 10.86 15.60 -2.52
C PRO A 12 11.68 14.65 -3.40
N ALA A 13 12.88 15.07 -3.82
CA ALA A 13 13.78 14.27 -4.63
C ALA A 13 14.32 13.03 -3.89
N ASN A 14 14.69 13.18 -2.61
CA ASN A 14 15.17 12.06 -1.80
C ASN A 14 14.06 11.04 -1.54
N LEU A 15 12.83 11.51 -1.30
CA LEU A 15 11.68 10.63 -1.12
C LEU A 15 11.35 9.86 -2.39
N LEU A 16 11.36 10.51 -3.57
CA LEU A 16 11.18 9.83 -4.85
C LEU A 16 12.24 8.75 -5.08
N THR A 17 13.52 9.08 -4.88
CA THR A 17 14.63 8.11 -5.01
C THR A 17 14.46 6.92 -4.07
N THR A 18 13.96 7.16 -2.84
CA THR A 18 13.69 6.10 -1.87
C THR A 18 12.54 5.20 -2.32
N LEU A 19 11.47 5.77 -2.86
CA LEU A 19 10.34 5.01 -3.40
C LEU A 19 10.72 4.23 -4.66
N ASP A 20 11.56 4.80 -5.52
CA ASP A 20 12.10 4.13 -6.71
C ASP A 20 12.93 2.90 -6.32
N GLY A 21 13.82 3.07 -5.33
CA GLY A 21 14.60 1.96 -4.77
C GLY A 21 13.73 0.89 -4.12
N ALA A 22 12.63 1.29 -3.46
CA ALA A 22 11.66 0.35 -2.91
C ALA A 22 10.94 -0.45 -3.99
N ALA A 23 10.48 0.20 -5.07
CA ALA A 23 9.82 -0.45 -6.20
C ALA A 23 10.76 -1.41 -6.97
N ILE A 24 12.04 -1.05 -7.13
CA ILE A 24 13.03 -1.95 -7.72
C ILE A 24 13.27 -3.17 -6.82
N SER A 25 13.36 -2.96 -5.51
CA SER A 25 13.56 -4.04 -4.53
C SER A 25 12.37 -5.00 -4.50
N ASP A 26 11.16 -4.45 -4.59
CA ASP A 26 9.91 -5.20 -4.63
C ASP A 26 9.80 -6.09 -5.89
N LYS A 27 10.02 -5.51 -7.07
CA LYS A 27 10.08 -6.27 -8.32
C LYS A 27 11.15 -7.36 -8.31
N ALA A 28 12.29 -7.09 -7.67
CA ALA A 28 13.31 -8.10 -7.46
C ALA A 28 12.81 -9.22 -6.53
N ALA A 29 12.11 -8.90 -5.44
CA ALA A 29 11.50 -9.88 -4.54
C ALA A 29 10.44 -10.74 -5.25
N GLU A 30 9.58 -10.15 -6.09
CA GLU A 30 8.59 -10.90 -6.88
C GLU A 30 9.27 -11.91 -7.82
N SER A 31 10.31 -11.48 -8.56
CA SER A 31 11.07 -12.37 -9.44
C SER A 31 11.71 -13.53 -8.66
N ARG A 32 12.23 -13.24 -7.46
CA ARG A 32 12.82 -14.22 -6.54
C ARG A 32 11.79 -15.23 -6.02
N MET A 33 10.58 -14.78 -5.71
CA MET A 33 9.48 -15.66 -5.31
C MET A 33 9.11 -16.63 -6.43
N TRP A 34 9.03 -16.15 -7.68
CA TRP A 34 8.75 -17.00 -8.83
C TRP A 34 9.82 -18.09 -9.03
N TYR A 35 11.11 -17.71 -9.05
CA TYR A 35 12.20 -18.68 -9.21
C TYR A 35 12.32 -19.65 -8.03
N GLY A 36 12.20 -19.15 -6.79
CA GLY A 36 12.25 -19.98 -5.59
C GLY A 36 11.10 -20.98 -5.51
N GLY A 37 9.88 -20.54 -5.84
CA GLY A 37 8.70 -21.39 -5.92
C GLY A 37 8.82 -22.46 -7.00
N ALA A 38 9.30 -22.09 -8.20
CA ALA A 38 9.54 -23.03 -9.28
C ALA A 38 10.60 -24.08 -8.91
N ALA A 39 11.72 -23.66 -8.33
CA ALA A 39 12.79 -24.55 -7.89
C ALA A 39 12.31 -25.52 -6.80
N ALA A 40 11.55 -25.04 -5.81
CA ALA A 40 10.96 -25.88 -4.77
C ALA A 40 9.93 -26.86 -5.37
N GLY A 41 9.09 -26.41 -6.30
CA GLY A 41 8.11 -27.25 -6.99
C GLY A 41 8.75 -28.39 -7.77
N ILE A 42 9.77 -28.09 -8.59
CA ILE A 42 10.55 -29.10 -9.32
C ILE A 42 11.24 -30.07 -8.35
N SER A 43 11.79 -29.55 -7.25
CA SER A 43 12.47 -30.37 -6.25
C SER A 43 11.51 -31.33 -5.53
N CYS A 44 10.29 -30.90 -5.19
CA CYS A 44 9.25 -31.77 -4.63
C CYS A 44 8.86 -32.90 -5.59
N ILE A 45 8.74 -32.60 -6.89
CA ILE A 45 8.48 -33.63 -7.91
C ILE A 45 9.65 -34.62 -7.97
N SER A 46 10.89 -34.13 -7.96
CA SER A 46 12.07 -35.01 -7.96
C SER A 46 12.16 -35.88 -6.71
N LEU A 47 11.84 -35.36 -5.52
CA LEU A 47 11.79 -36.14 -4.28
C LEU A 47 10.75 -37.26 -4.36
N PHE A 48 9.57 -36.98 -4.94
CA PHE A 48 8.53 -37.98 -5.09
C PHE A 48 8.98 -39.17 -5.96
N PHE A 49 9.67 -38.88 -7.07
CA PHE A 49 10.15 -39.93 -7.99
C PHE A 49 11.45 -40.61 -7.53
N LEU A 50 12.34 -39.90 -6.83
CA LEU A 50 13.65 -40.41 -6.42
C LEU A 50 13.66 -41.00 -5.01
N TRP A 51 12.60 -40.79 -4.21
CA TRP A 51 12.45 -41.35 -2.87
C TRP A 51 12.71 -42.87 -2.80
N PRO A 52 12.18 -43.72 -3.71
CA PRO A 52 12.41 -45.16 -3.66
C PRO A 52 13.89 -45.54 -3.79
N LEU A 53 14.67 -44.76 -4.56
CA LEU A 53 16.12 -44.96 -4.71
C LEU A 53 16.86 -44.61 -3.42
N GLY A 54 16.44 -43.54 -2.74
CA GLY A 54 16.97 -43.18 -1.42
C GLY A 54 16.69 -44.23 -0.35
N LEU A 55 15.46 -44.77 -0.33
CA LEU A 55 15.09 -45.85 0.58
C LEU A 55 15.92 -47.11 0.34
N GLY A 56 16.14 -47.48 -0.93
CA GLY A 56 17.01 -48.59 -1.31
C GLY A 56 18.46 -48.39 -0.86
N ALA A 57 19.00 -47.16 -0.98
CA ALA A 57 20.34 -46.83 -0.50
C ALA A 57 20.45 -46.90 1.03
N ALA A 58 19.44 -46.41 1.77
CA ALA A 58 19.40 -46.48 3.23
C ALA A 58 19.37 -47.93 3.75
N LEU A 59 18.58 -48.80 3.11
CA LEU A 59 18.57 -50.23 3.43
C LEU A 59 19.91 -50.90 3.11
N ALA A 60 20.56 -50.54 2.00
CA ALA A 60 21.89 -51.05 1.67
C ALA A 60 22.97 -50.62 2.69
N LEU A 61 22.89 -49.41 3.25
CA LEU A 61 23.76 -48.95 4.34
C LEU A 61 23.64 -49.81 5.59
N SER A 62 22.43 -50.21 5.98
CA SER A 62 22.23 -51.10 7.13
C SER A 62 22.85 -52.48 6.96
N SER A 63 23.14 -52.90 5.72
CA SER A 63 23.81 -54.18 5.41
C SER A 63 25.34 -54.11 5.44
N GLY A 64 25.94 -52.95 5.75
CA GLY A 64 27.39 -52.75 5.83
C GLY A 64 28.11 -52.66 4.48
N LYS A 65 27.38 -52.69 3.35
CA LYS A 65 27.95 -52.59 2.00
C LYS A 65 27.90 -51.14 1.51
N VAL A 66 29.00 -50.40 1.71
CA VAL A 66 29.11 -49.02 1.21
C VAL A 66 29.67 -49.05 -0.22
N ASN A 67 28.79 -48.92 -1.21
CA ASN A 67 29.18 -48.84 -2.64
C ASN A 67 28.79 -47.47 -3.22
N PHE A 68 29.41 -47.07 -4.34
CA PHE A 68 29.13 -45.80 -5.03
C PHE A 68 27.63 -45.54 -5.29
N LYS A 69 26.83 -46.60 -5.53
CA LYS A 69 25.37 -46.52 -5.73
C LYS A 69 24.62 -45.99 -4.50
N VAL A 70 25.09 -46.33 -3.30
CA VAL A 70 24.54 -45.85 -2.03
C VAL A 70 24.75 -44.34 -1.91
N PHE A 71 25.94 -43.86 -2.26
CA PHE A 71 26.26 -42.44 -2.26
C PHE A 71 25.38 -41.67 -3.25
N LEU A 72 25.18 -42.19 -4.47
CA LEU A 72 24.28 -41.58 -5.45
C LEU A 72 22.82 -41.51 -4.94
N GLY A 73 22.34 -42.58 -4.32
CA GLY A 73 20.98 -42.63 -3.77
C GLY A 73 20.78 -41.65 -2.61
N LEU A 74 21.78 -41.48 -1.74
CA LEU A 74 21.75 -40.45 -0.69
C LEU A 74 21.75 -39.03 -1.28
N MET A 75 22.62 -38.74 -2.25
CA MET A 75 22.66 -37.42 -2.89
C MET A 75 21.36 -37.08 -3.64
N ALA A 76 20.71 -38.09 -4.23
CA ALA A 76 19.41 -37.95 -4.89
C ALA A 76 18.28 -37.52 -3.93
N VAL A 77 18.43 -37.72 -2.62
CA VAL A 77 17.47 -37.24 -1.60
C VAL A 77 17.95 -35.96 -0.94
N ILE A 78 19.23 -35.87 -0.57
CA ILE A 78 19.80 -34.73 0.16
C ILE A 78 19.72 -33.45 -0.68
N VAL A 79 20.12 -33.50 -1.95
CA VAL A 79 20.16 -32.30 -2.80
C VAL A 79 18.76 -31.71 -2.99
N PRO A 80 17.73 -32.48 -3.41
CA PRO A 80 16.38 -31.94 -3.51
C PRO A 80 15.79 -31.48 -2.16
N ALA A 81 16.09 -32.18 -1.06
CA ALA A 81 15.62 -31.76 0.27
C ALA A 81 16.21 -30.39 0.68
N LEU A 82 17.50 -30.15 0.41
CA LEU A 82 18.11 -28.84 0.61
C LEU A 82 17.49 -27.79 -0.31
N LEU A 83 17.25 -28.11 -1.58
CA LEU A 83 16.59 -27.17 -2.51
C LEU A 83 15.18 -26.81 -2.07
N VAL A 84 14.39 -27.76 -1.57
CA VAL A 84 13.07 -27.46 -0.99
C VAL A 84 13.22 -26.58 0.25
N PHE A 85 14.13 -26.92 1.18
CA PHE A 85 14.35 -26.14 2.40
C PHE A 85 14.75 -24.70 2.10
N PHE A 86 15.77 -24.50 1.25
CA PHE A 86 16.22 -23.17 0.84
C PHE A 86 15.18 -22.45 0.00
N GLY A 87 14.49 -23.14 -0.91
CA GLY A 87 13.41 -22.57 -1.72
C GLY A 87 12.24 -22.08 -0.87
N VAL A 88 11.80 -22.85 0.12
CA VAL A 88 10.76 -22.45 1.08
C VAL A 88 11.23 -21.28 1.93
N ARG A 89 12.44 -21.34 2.50
CA ARG A 89 13.00 -20.23 3.28
C ARG A 89 13.06 -18.95 2.45
N TYR A 90 13.52 -19.05 1.21
CA TYR A 90 13.65 -17.93 0.28
C TYR A 90 12.27 -17.34 -0.09
N TYR A 91 11.28 -18.20 -0.35
CA TYR A 91 9.90 -17.81 -0.59
C TYR A 91 9.29 -17.07 0.60
N LEU A 92 9.46 -17.61 1.82
CA LEU A 92 8.94 -16.98 3.04
C LEU A 92 9.56 -15.60 3.27
N THR A 93 10.88 -15.47 3.11
CA THR A 93 11.55 -14.16 3.26
C THR A 93 11.14 -13.15 2.21
N ALA A 94 10.95 -13.58 0.96
CA ALA A 94 10.55 -12.68 -0.12
C ALA A 94 9.08 -12.23 0.02
N SER A 95 8.20 -13.06 0.59
CA SER A 95 6.82 -12.67 0.89
C SER A 95 6.68 -11.56 1.95
N GLU A 96 7.70 -11.35 2.79
CA GLU A 96 7.75 -10.21 3.73
C GLU A 96 8.11 -8.89 3.04
N GLU A 97 8.59 -8.96 1.80
CA GLU A 97 9.06 -7.84 0.99
C GLU A 97 8.07 -7.46 -0.12
N ASP A 98 6.97 -8.20 -0.28
CA ASP A 98 5.90 -7.95 -1.26
C ASP A 98 5.03 -6.75 -0.84
N LEU A 99 5.38 -5.58 -1.37
CA LEU A 99 4.71 -4.32 -1.12
C LEU A 99 3.52 -4.16 -2.08
N ASP A 100 2.52 -3.39 -1.65
CA ASP A 100 1.37 -3.07 -2.51
C ASP A 100 1.81 -2.12 -3.64
N ASP A 101 2.08 -2.67 -4.83
CA ASP A 101 2.47 -1.97 -6.05
C ASP A 101 1.62 -0.73 -6.33
N ALA A 102 0.30 -0.86 -6.18
CA ALA A 102 -0.63 0.22 -6.46
C ALA A 102 -0.41 1.40 -5.50
N ARG A 103 -0.06 1.13 -4.23
CA ARG A 103 0.29 2.19 -3.27
C ARG A 103 1.61 2.85 -3.62
N LEU A 104 2.62 2.07 -4.01
CA LEU A 104 3.92 2.61 -4.40
C LEU A 104 3.81 3.50 -5.64
N GLU A 105 3.16 3.01 -6.70
CA GLU A 105 2.95 3.76 -7.94
C GLU A 105 2.14 5.05 -7.70
N MET A 106 1.09 4.96 -6.89
CA MET A 106 0.32 6.14 -6.47
C MET A 106 1.21 7.16 -5.77
N LEU A 107 2.03 6.74 -4.81
CA LEU A 107 2.90 7.65 -4.06
C LEU A 107 3.96 8.32 -4.94
N ARG A 108 4.56 7.56 -5.86
CA ARG A 108 5.51 8.09 -6.85
C ARG A 108 4.83 9.14 -7.71
N SER A 109 3.69 8.79 -8.31
CA SER A 109 2.90 9.69 -9.14
C SER A 109 2.49 10.95 -8.36
N LEU A 110 2.00 10.80 -7.12
CA LEU A 110 1.60 11.93 -6.28
C LEU A 110 2.77 12.86 -5.99
N LEU A 111 3.93 12.33 -5.60
CA LEU A 111 5.11 13.14 -5.29
C LEU A 111 5.71 13.79 -6.54
N GLU A 112 5.68 13.12 -7.69
CA GLU A 112 6.11 13.69 -8.97
C GLU A 112 5.28 14.92 -9.33
N HIS A 113 3.95 14.83 -9.23
CA HIS A 113 3.07 15.97 -9.49
C HIS A 113 3.26 17.09 -8.46
N LEU A 114 3.31 16.75 -7.16
CA LEU A 114 3.47 17.75 -6.11
C LEU A 114 4.85 18.40 -6.12
N ARG A 115 5.88 17.77 -6.68
CA ARG A 115 7.26 18.31 -6.72
C ARG A 115 7.32 19.72 -7.30
N HIS A 116 6.43 20.07 -8.22
CA HIS A 116 6.38 21.41 -8.82
C HIS A 116 5.87 22.50 -7.85
N ASP A 117 5.02 22.15 -6.89
CA ASP A 117 4.44 23.06 -5.90
C ASP A 117 5.19 23.04 -4.56
N LEU A 118 6.17 22.15 -4.43
CA LEU A 118 6.94 21.93 -3.22
C LEU A 118 8.31 22.63 -3.29
N PRO A 119 8.77 23.25 -2.19
CA PRO A 119 10.12 23.81 -2.16
C PRO A 119 11.16 22.69 -2.24
N PRO A 120 12.18 22.78 -3.11
CA PRO A 120 13.16 21.71 -3.31
C PRO A 120 14.03 21.47 -2.07
N SER A 121 14.21 22.49 -1.23
CA SER A 121 15.02 22.46 -0.01
C SER A 121 14.25 22.13 1.26
N LYS A 122 12.91 22.07 1.22
CA LYS A 122 12.10 21.81 2.41
C LYS A 122 11.84 20.32 2.56
N GLU A 123 11.95 19.86 3.80
CA GLU A 123 11.65 18.49 4.16
C GLU A 123 10.15 18.22 4.17
N LEU A 124 9.79 17.04 3.70
CA LEU A 124 8.48 16.44 3.80
C LEU A 124 8.55 15.23 4.71
N GLU A 125 7.44 14.94 5.36
CA GLU A 125 7.26 13.71 6.12
C GLU A 125 6.17 12.87 5.45
N LEU A 126 6.57 11.68 5.01
CA LEU A 126 5.72 10.69 4.37
C LEU A 126 5.65 9.46 5.27
N THR A 127 4.48 9.18 5.82
CA THR A 127 4.18 7.91 6.49
C THR A 127 3.34 7.04 5.57
N VAL A 128 3.80 5.83 5.29
CA VAL A 128 3.06 4.82 4.53
C VAL A 128 2.98 3.52 5.33
N ASP A 129 1.85 2.85 5.30
CA ASP A 129 1.65 1.54 5.90
C ASP A 129 1.23 0.55 4.82
N PHE A 130 2.05 -0.48 4.60
CA PHE A 130 1.81 -1.52 3.58
C PHE A 130 1.06 -2.73 4.11
N ARG A 131 0.75 -2.78 5.40
CA ARG A 131 0.00 -3.92 5.98
C ARG A 131 -1.41 -3.98 5.42
N GLN A 132 -1.97 -5.19 5.37
CA GLN A 132 -3.34 -5.41 4.91
C GLN A 132 -4.36 -4.89 5.94
N THR A 133 -5.37 -4.16 5.47
CA THR A 133 -6.38 -3.53 6.33
C THR A 133 -7.25 -4.54 7.09
N ASP A 134 -7.43 -5.77 6.61
CA ASP A 134 -8.32 -6.77 7.21
C ASP A 134 -7.66 -7.65 8.30
N GLN A 135 -6.60 -7.11 8.93
CA GLN A 135 -5.90 -7.71 10.06
C GLN A 135 -6.46 -7.22 11.41
N ALA A 136 -6.24 -8.02 12.47
CA ALA A 136 -6.75 -7.76 13.81
C ALA A 136 -6.42 -6.37 14.39
N PRO A 137 -5.22 -5.78 14.19
CA PRO A 137 -4.89 -4.45 14.72
C PRO A 137 -5.77 -3.32 14.18
N PHE A 138 -6.45 -3.54 13.05
CA PHE A 138 -7.29 -2.54 12.38
C PHE A 138 -8.78 -2.79 12.57
N LEU A 139 -9.18 -3.81 13.33
CA LEU A 139 -10.57 -4.13 13.60
C LEU A 139 -11.19 -3.03 14.50
N VAL A 140 -12.19 -2.34 13.96
CA VAL A 140 -12.91 -1.28 14.68
C VAL A 140 -14.17 -1.82 15.34
N SER A 141 -14.87 -2.75 14.67
CA SER A 141 -16.08 -3.37 15.22
C SER A 141 -16.39 -4.72 14.58
N GLY A 142 -17.10 -5.57 15.33
CA GLY A 142 -17.45 -6.93 14.91
C GLY A 142 -16.34 -7.93 15.19
N GLU A 143 -16.29 -8.99 14.39
CA GLU A 143 -15.31 -10.08 14.53
C GLU A 143 -14.45 -10.20 13.26
N MET A 144 -13.32 -10.91 13.34
CA MET A 144 -12.44 -11.12 12.19
C MET A 144 -13.15 -11.68 10.95
N ALA A 145 -14.17 -12.54 11.14
CA ALA A 145 -14.96 -13.10 10.06
C ALA A 145 -16.04 -12.13 9.51
N LEU A 146 -16.54 -11.21 10.35
CA LEU A 146 -17.62 -10.28 10.06
C LEU A 146 -17.38 -8.94 10.76
N GLY A 147 -16.42 -8.17 10.24
CA GLY A 147 -15.89 -6.99 10.90
C GLY A 147 -15.81 -5.77 10.00
N ALA A 148 -15.76 -4.60 10.63
CA ALA A 148 -15.37 -3.35 10.01
C ALA A 148 -13.95 -3.00 10.46
N PHE A 149 -13.11 -2.67 9.49
CA PHE A 149 -11.70 -2.37 9.68
C PHE A 149 -11.41 -0.95 9.20
N ARG A 150 -10.45 -0.29 9.85
CA ARG A 150 -9.99 1.05 9.50
C ARG A 150 -8.48 1.13 9.67
N GLN A 151 -7.79 1.50 8.61
CA GLN A 151 -6.36 1.73 8.61
C GLN A 151 -6.05 3.07 7.98
N THR A 152 -5.27 3.91 8.66
CA THR A 152 -4.63 5.05 8.00
C THR A 152 -3.37 4.54 7.34
N TRP A 153 -3.37 4.44 6.02
CA TRP A 153 -2.25 3.87 5.29
C TRP A 153 -1.32 4.92 4.69
N LEU A 154 -1.78 6.17 4.55
CA LEU A 154 -0.97 7.28 4.07
C LEU A 154 -1.15 8.50 4.95
N VAL A 155 -0.03 9.13 5.32
CA VAL A 155 0.04 10.50 5.82
C VAL A 155 1.19 11.20 5.10
N LEU A 156 0.90 12.27 4.38
CA LEU A 156 1.90 13.14 3.76
C LEU A 156 1.73 14.55 4.34
N GLN A 157 2.80 15.12 4.88
CA GLN A 157 2.76 16.46 5.46
C GLN A 157 3.99 17.29 5.08
N GLY A 158 3.76 18.59 4.92
CA GLY A 158 4.77 19.51 4.44
C GLY A 158 4.28 20.95 4.33
N ARG A 159 5.01 21.74 3.53
CA ARG A 159 4.63 23.11 3.17
C ARG A 159 4.80 23.31 1.68
N PHE A 160 3.85 23.98 1.06
CA PHE A 160 3.92 24.42 -0.33
C PHE A 160 4.79 25.68 -0.46
N LEU A 161 5.10 26.06 -1.71
CA LEU A 161 5.90 27.25 -2.04
C LEU A 161 5.28 28.57 -1.55
N ASP A 162 3.97 28.65 -1.46
CA ASP A 162 3.22 29.80 -0.92
C ASP A 162 3.28 29.92 0.61
N GLY A 163 3.90 28.95 1.29
CA GLY A 163 3.99 28.85 2.74
C GLY A 163 2.79 28.18 3.42
N THR A 164 1.79 27.71 2.65
CA THR A 164 0.66 26.94 3.16
C THR A 164 1.16 25.58 3.66
N ALA A 165 0.92 25.29 4.93
CA ALA A 165 1.20 23.98 5.48
C ALA A 165 0.06 23.02 5.16
N PHE A 166 0.40 21.79 4.81
CA PHE A 166 -0.60 20.78 4.48
C PHE A 166 -0.33 19.46 5.20
N LYS A 167 -1.41 18.74 5.46
CA LYS A 167 -1.41 17.36 5.89
C LYS A 167 -2.50 16.61 5.14
N LEU A 168 -2.07 15.70 4.29
CA LEU A 168 -2.91 14.77 3.53
C LEU A 168 -2.90 13.43 4.27
N GLN A 169 -4.07 12.88 4.53
CA GLN A 169 -4.23 11.57 5.16
C GLN A 169 -5.23 10.73 4.39
N VAL A 170 -4.87 9.49 4.08
CA VAL A 170 -5.77 8.51 3.46
C VAL A 170 -6.03 7.38 4.42
N GLU A 171 -7.31 7.13 4.68
CA GLU A 171 -7.79 6.00 5.47
C GLU A 171 -8.54 5.01 4.58
N GLN A 172 -8.20 3.73 4.69
CA GLN A 172 -8.95 2.65 4.08
C GLN A 172 -9.97 2.11 5.09
N LEU A 173 -11.23 2.01 4.66
CA LEU A 173 -12.37 1.51 5.41
C LEU A 173 -12.85 0.22 4.75
N VAL A 174 -12.68 -0.92 5.43
CA VAL A 174 -13.03 -2.24 4.87
C VAL A 174 -14.14 -2.86 5.70
N LYS A 175 -15.22 -3.31 5.07
CA LYS A 175 -16.20 -4.21 5.69
C LYS A 175 -16.03 -5.61 5.12
N LYS A 176 -15.67 -6.57 5.98
CA LYS A 176 -15.46 -7.98 5.63
C LYS A 176 -16.67 -8.81 6.04
N LYS A 177 -17.08 -9.71 5.15
CA LYS A 177 -18.08 -10.75 5.44
C LYS A 177 -17.61 -12.07 4.88
N THR A 178 -17.21 -12.96 5.77
CA THR A 178 -16.82 -14.34 5.45
C THR A 178 -18.03 -15.24 5.59
N LYS A 179 -18.30 -16.06 4.56
CA LYS A 179 -19.36 -17.07 4.59
C LYS A 179 -18.75 -18.45 4.36
N PRO A 180 -19.04 -19.44 5.22
CA PRO A 180 -18.58 -20.81 4.99
C PRO A 180 -19.21 -21.39 3.71
N LYS A 181 -18.47 -22.22 3.00
CA LYS A 181 -18.95 -23.04 1.87
C LYS A 181 -18.42 -24.47 2.00
N ARG A 182 -19.06 -25.41 1.30
CA ARG A 182 -18.64 -26.83 1.25
C ARG A 182 -17.17 -27.02 0.85
N ARG A 183 -16.63 -26.14 0.00
CA ARG A 183 -15.20 -26.06 -0.32
C ARG A 183 -14.73 -24.63 -0.08
N GLY A 184 -14.04 -24.41 1.04
CA GLY A 184 -13.45 -23.12 1.43
C GLY A 184 -14.46 -22.07 1.92
N ASN A 185 -13.97 -20.85 2.08
CA ASN A 185 -14.78 -19.72 2.56
C ASN A 185 -14.98 -18.68 1.46
N LYS A 186 -16.21 -18.18 1.30
CA LYS A 186 -16.48 -17.03 0.43
C LYS A 186 -16.30 -15.75 1.23
N ILE A 187 -15.25 -14.99 0.91
CA ILE A 187 -15.00 -13.67 1.49
C ILE A 187 -15.65 -12.61 0.59
N LYS A 188 -16.41 -11.69 1.20
CA LYS A 188 -16.91 -10.48 0.55
C LYS A 188 -16.28 -9.28 1.25
N LEU A 189 -15.48 -8.51 0.52
CA LEU A 189 -14.89 -7.25 0.99
C LEU A 189 -15.65 -6.08 0.38
N LYS A 190 -15.89 -5.05 1.19
CA LYS A 190 -16.42 -3.76 0.75
C LYS A 190 -15.45 -2.69 1.22
N THR A 191 -14.68 -2.16 0.29
CA THR A 191 -13.66 -1.14 0.57
C THR A 191 -14.19 0.25 0.20
N ARG A 192 -13.86 1.23 1.03
CA ARG A 192 -14.01 2.66 0.78
C ARG A 192 -12.76 3.36 1.28
N GLU A 193 -12.48 4.53 0.75
CA GLU A 193 -11.35 5.33 1.20
C GLU A 193 -11.84 6.70 1.62
N ARG A 194 -11.23 7.22 2.68
CA ARG A 194 -11.47 8.55 3.23
C ARG A 194 -10.19 9.35 3.10
N LEU A 195 -10.26 10.40 2.30
CA LEU A 195 -9.24 11.42 2.19
C LEU A 195 -9.54 12.52 3.20
N THR A 196 -8.58 12.82 4.07
CA THR A 196 -8.60 13.99 4.93
C THR A 196 -7.51 14.94 4.47
N LEU A 197 -7.90 16.17 4.11
CA LEU A 197 -7.01 17.24 3.71
C LEU A 197 -7.08 18.32 4.78
N ASP A 198 -5.95 18.65 5.38
CA ASP A 198 -5.83 19.66 6.42
C ASP A 198 -4.81 20.70 5.95
N LEU A 199 -5.31 21.87 5.59
CA LEU A 199 -4.54 22.99 5.07
C LEU A 199 -4.51 24.09 6.11
N LYS A 200 -3.33 24.62 6.39
CA LYS A 200 -3.12 25.83 7.17
C LYS A 200 -2.51 26.89 6.26
N ALA A 201 -3.36 27.75 5.74
CA ALA A 201 -2.97 28.80 4.81
C ALA A 201 -2.07 29.83 5.48
N SER A 202 -1.15 30.38 4.68
CA SER A 202 -0.31 31.49 5.12
C SER A 202 -1.14 32.78 5.24
N PRO A 203 -1.21 33.42 6.43
CA PRO A 203 -1.94 34.68 6.60
C PRO A 203 -1.39 35.84 5.74
N ARG A 204 -0.15 35.69 5.23
CA ARG A 204 0.45 36.67 4.31
C ARG A 204 -0.18 36.64 2.92
N VAL A 205 -0.72 35.49 2.51
CA VAL A 205 -1.16 35.22 1.14
C VAL A 205 -2.68 35.12 1.05
N TYR A 206 -3.32 34.56 2.08
CA TYR A 206 -4.74 34.28 2.13
C TYR A 206 -5.41 35.00 3.31
N PRO A 207 -6.62 35.56 3.10
CA PRO A 207 -7.45 36.05 4.19
C PRO A 207 -7.94 34.89 5.09
N PRO A 208 -8.59 35.18 6.22
CA PRO A 208 -9.33 34.18 6.98
C PRO A 208 -10.27 33.37 6.07
N LEU A 209 -10.27 32.06 6.25
CA LEU A 209 -10.97 31.09 5.40
C LEU A 209 -12.38 30.78 5.92
N ASP A 210 -12.92 31.64 6.77
CA ASP A 210 -14.26 31.50 7.32
C ASP A 210 -15.28 31.59 6.18
N GLY A 211 -16.19 30.62 6.11
CA GLY A 211 -17.18 30.55 5.03
C GLY A 211 -16.75 29.78 3.77
N LEU A 212 -15.53 29.22 3.72
CA LEU A 212 -15.11 28.34 2.62
C LEU A 212 -16.06 27.15 2.43
N GLU A 213 -16.72 26.70 3.50
CA GLU A 213 -17.73 25.62 3.47
C GLU A 213 -18.90 25.92 2.51
N GLN A 214 -19.30 27.18 2.38
CA GLN A 214 -20.41 27.61 1.52
C GLN A 214 -19.96 27.90 0.08
N MET A 215 -18.65 28.09 -0.11
CA MET A 215 -18.07 28.56 -1.37
C MET A 215 -17.33 27.47 -2.15
N ALA A 216 -16.95 26.40 -1.47
CA ALA A 216 -16.42 25.22 -2.12
C ALA A 216 -17.55 24.59 -2.95
N GLY A 217 -17.37 24.55 -4.27
CA GLY A 217 -18.38 24.09 -5.22
C GLY A 217 -18.67 22.59 -5.10
N SER A 218 -19.13 21.95 -6.17
CA SER A 218 -19.29 20.49 -6.17
C SER A 218 -17.91 19.81 -6.08
N PRO A 219 -17.75 18.78 -5.23
CA PRO A 219 -16.52 18.00 -5.17
C PRO A 219 -16.24 17.27 -6.49
N PRO A 220 -14.99 16.86 -6.75
CA PRO A 220 -14.63 16.09 -7.95
C PRO A 220 -15.51 14.86 -8.14
N ALA A 221 -15.76 14.44 -9.39
CA ALA A 221 -16.72 13.39 -9.73
C ALA A 221 -16.52 12.06 -8.98
N ASN A 222 -15.26 11.71 -8.66
CA ASN A 222 -14.91 10.46 -7.98
C ASN A 222 -15.01 10.56 -6.45
N LEU A 223 -15.19 11.77 -5.92
CA LEU A 223 -15.26 12.05 -4.50
C LEU A 223 -16.68 12.49 -4.11
N ALA A 224 -17.04 12.17 -2.88
CA ALA A 224 -18.20 12.69 -2.19
C ALA A 224 -17.70 13.51 -1.01
N GLN A 225 -17.97 14.81 -1.01
CA GLN A 225 -17.68 15.64 0.13
C GLN A 225 -18.53 15.19 1.31
N THR A 226 -17.87 14.89 2.41
CA THR A 226 -18.54 14.45 3.63
C THR A 226 -18.60 15.58 4.64
N ARG A 227 -17.53 16.36 4.75
CA ARG A 227 -17.44 17.46 5.72
C ARG A 227 -16.33 18.42 5.34
N VAL A 228 -16.55 19.72 5.49
CA VAL A 228 -15.50 20.74 5.51
C VAL A 228 -15.64 21.47 6.84
N GLN A 229 -14.51 21.81 7.46
CA GLN A 229 -14.43 22.55 8.71
C GLN A 229 -13.44 23.69 8.51
N THR A 230 -13.90 24.93 8.73
CA THR A 230 -13.05 26.12 8.68
C THR A 230 -12.80 26.67 10.09
N SER A 231 -11.56 27.08 10.38
CA SER A 231 -11.22 27.77 11.62
C SER A 231 -10.09 28.77 11.34
N GLY A 232 -10.45 30.04 11.13
CA GLY A 232 -9.51 31.10 10.80
C GLY A 232 -8.74 30.76 9.52
N HIS A 233 -7.42 30.54 9.63
CA HIS A 233 -6.58 30.20 8.47
C HIS A 233 -6.41 28.68 8.25
N ARG A 234 -7.21 27.85 8.92
CA ARG A 234 -7.15 26.39 8.78
C ARG A 234 -8.43 25.86 8.15
N VAL A 235 -8.27 24.98 7.17
CA VAL A 235 -9.36 24.25 6.51
C VAL A 235 -9.08 22.78 6.63
N LYS A 236 -10.06 22.03 7.14
CA LYS A 236 -10.04 20.58 7.15
C LYS A 236 -11.20 20.03 6.35
N ALA A 237 -10.90 19.34 5.26
CA ALA A 237 -11.89 18.67 4.43
C ALA A 237 -11.78 17.16 4.55
N MET A 238 -12.93 16.50 4.62
CA MET A 238 -13.08 15.05 4.58
C MET A 238 -13.87 14.67 3.35
N LEU A 239 -13.21 13.96 2.44
CA LEU A 239 -13.74 13.47 1.18
C LEU A 239 -13.77 11.94 1.23
N LEU A 240 -14.85 11.32 0.75
CA LEU A 240 -14.99 9.87 0.64
C LEU A 240 -14.98 9.48 -0.83
N THR A 241 -14.38 8.33 -1.16
CA THR A 241 -14.56 7.76 -2.50
C THR A 241 -16.01 7.40 -2.72
N ARG A 242 -16.51 7.70 -3.93
CA ARG A 242 -17.80 7.18 -4.36
C ARG A 242 -17.72 5.67 -4.47
N ARG A 243 -18.85 5.03 -4.18
CA ARG A 243 -18.92 3.57 -4.24
C ARG A 243 -18.88 3.15 -5.71
N ALA A 244 -17.93 2.28 -6.08
CA ALA A 244 -18.05 1.54 -7.33
C ALA A 244 -19.40 0.81 -7.33
N GLY A 245 -20.18 0.99 -8.39
CA GLY A 245 -21.46 0.31 -8.58
C GLY A 245 -21.28 -1.21 -8.63
N PRO A 246 -22.37 -1.99 -8.59
CA PRO A 246 -22.31 -3.44 -8.81
C PRO A 246 -21.62 -3.73 -10.15
N GLY A 247 -20.44 -4.37 -10.13
CA GLY A 247 -19.65 -4.68 -11.34
C GLY A 247 -18.59 -3.65 -11.71
N GLY A 248 -18.49 -2.52 -11.00
CA GLY A 248 -17.42 -1.54 -11.22
C GLY A 248 -16.08 -2.04 -10.70
N ASN A 249 -15.03 -1.88 -11.51
CA ASN A 249 -13.67 -2.22 -11.10
C ASN A 249 -13.23 -1.26 -9.99
N LEU A 250 -12.98 -1.77 -8.78
CA LEU A 250 -12.58 -0.96 -7.62
C LEU A 250 -11.24 -0.24 -7.86
N ALA A 251 -10.38 -0.82 -8.71
CA ALA A 251 -9.09 -0.25 -9.07
C ALA A 251 -9.20 1.08 -9.83
N SER A 252 -10.28 1.31 -10.59
CA SER A 252 -10.44 2.52 -11.41
C SER A 252 -11.15 3.68 -10.71
N LEU A 253 -11.61 3.49 -9.47
CA LEU A 253 -12.39 4.48 -8.70
C LEU A 253 -11.81 4.75 -7.30
N GLY A 254 -10.67 4.15 -6.97
CA GLY A 254 -9.99 4.31 -5.68
C GLY A 254 -9.24 5.65 -5.57
N ILE A 255 -9.05 6.11 -4.33
CA ILE A 255 -8.05 7.14 -3.96
C ILE A 255 -6.62 6.60 -4.21
N SER A 256 -6.47 5.30 -4.47
CA SER A 256 -5.25 4.70 -5.01
C SER A 256 -4.77 5.32 -6.34
N GLN A 257 -5.50 6.24 -6.95
CA GLN A 257 -5.00 7.06 -8.06
C GLN A 257 -4.57 8.44 -7.57
N ALA A 258 -3.35 8.84 -7.92
CA ALA A 258 -2.80 10.15 -7.56
C ALA A 258 -3.70 11.31 -8.01
N ASP A 259 -4.33 11.20 -9.18
CA ASP A 259 -5.26 12.19 -9.74
C ASP A 259 -6.46 12.47 -8.83
N THR A 260 -6.94 11.45 -8.10
CA THR A 260 -8.06 11.63 -7.16
C THR A 260 -7.62 12.44 -5.93
N LEU A 261 -6.39 12.24 -5.46
CA LEU A 261 -5.82 13.05 -4.37
C LEU A 261 -5.56 14.49 -4.82
N LEU A 262 -4.97 14.65 -6.00
CA LEU A 262 -4.66 15.95 -6.59
C LEU A 262 -5.93 16.74 -6.87
N SER A 263 -6.97 16.13 -7.43
CA SER A 263 -8.26 16.80 -7.63
C SER A 263 -8.92 17.23 -6.32
N GLY A 264 -8.77 16.45 -5.24
CA GLY A 264 -9.19 16.85 -3.90
C GLY A 264 -8.43 18.08 -3.37
N LEU A 265 -7.13 18.15 -3.61
CA LEU A 265 -6.30 19.32 -3.25
C LEU A 265 -6.67 20.54 -4.09
N VAL A 266 -6.74 20.40 -5.42
CA VAL A 266 -7.13 21.46 -6.35
C VAL A 266 -8.50 22.02 -6.00
N TYR A 267 -9.45 21.16 -5.63
CA TYR A 267 -10.78 21.56 -5.17
C TYR A 267 -10.71 22.54 -3.98
N LEU A 268 -9.90 22.24 -2.95
CA LEU A 268 -9.75 23.13 -1.80
C LEU A 268 -9.02 24.43 -2.16
N TYR A 269 -7.95 24.34 -2.95
CA TYR A 269 -7.20 25.50 -3.40
C TYR A 269 -8.05 26.45 -4.25
N HIS A 270 -8.92 25.90 -5.10
CA HIS A 270 -9.88 26.69 -5.86
C HIS A 270 -10.82 27.45 -4.93
N GLY A 271 -11.38 26.80 -3.92
CA GLY A 271 -12.22 27.47 -2.89
C GLY A 271 -11.48 28.60 -2.17
N MET A 272 -10.21 28.37 -1.79
CA MET A 272 -9.37 29.41 -1.16
C MET A 272 -9.09 30.59 -2.09
N ARG A 273 -8.86 30.32 -3.38
CA ARG A 273 -8.62 31.36 -4.40
C ARG A 273 -9.87 32.22 -4.64
N VAL A 274 -11.05 31.60 -4.70
CA VAL A 274 -12.32 32.33 -4.85
C VAL A 274 -12.55 33.24 -3.65
N LEU A 275 -12.33 32.75 -2.41
CA LEU A 275 -12.41 33.60 -1.21
C LEU A 275 -11.46 34.79 -1.27
N LYS A 276 -10.20 34.56 -1.66
CA LYS A 276 -9.21 35.62 -1.82
C LYS A 276 -9.67 36.70 -2.80
N SER A 277 -10.25 36.31 -3.94
CA SER A 277 -10.75 37.27 -4.95
C SER A 277 -11.92 38.12 -4.46
N LYS A 278 -12.73 37.64 -3.51
CA LYS A 278 -13.82 38.43 -2.92
C LYS A 278 -13.36 39.36 -1.80
N ALA A 279 -12.31 39.00 -1.08
CA ALA A 279 -11.80 39.77 0.06
C ALA A 279 -10.99 41.02 -0.37
N VAL A 280 -10.45 41.03 -1.60
CA VAL A 280 -9.74 42.18 -2.16
C VAL A 280 -10.66 42.82 -3.20
N PRO A 281 -11.49 43.82 -2.85
CA PRO A 281 -12.18 44.62 -3.85
C PRO A 281 -11.13 45.33 -4.71
N GLY A 282 -11.21 45.12 -6.02
CA GLY A 282 -10.33 45.77 -7.01
C GLY A 282 -10.53 47.27 -7.07
#